data_AF-A0A2T1FDS7-F1
#
_entry.id   AF-A0A2T1FDS7-F1
#
_cell.length_a   1.000
_cell.length_b   1.000
_cell.length_c   1.000
_cell.angle_alpha   90.00
_cell.angle_beta   90.00
_cell.angle_gamma   90.00
#
_symmetry.space_group_name_H-M   'P 1'
#
loop_
_entity.id
_entity.type
_entity.pdbx_description
1 polymer ?
#
loop_
_entity_poly.entity_id
_entity_poly.type
_entity_poly.pdbx_seq_one_letter_code
_entity_poly.pdbx_strand_id
1 'polypeptide(L)' 'AEAIAMFDELRSQKVRVSTMDLRIASIAISRDLVLLTRNVRDFSKVPKLVTEDWTV' A
#
# COMPACT_ATOMS: atom_id res chain seq x y z
N ALA A 1 -11.98 -7.37 -7.54
CA ALA A 1 -11.52 -8.71 -7.12
C ALA A 1 -10.02 -8.70 -6.82
N GLU A 2 -9.18 -8.15 -7.70
CA GLU A 2 -7.72 -8.14 -7.55
C GLU A 2 -7.21 -7.41 -6.29
N ALA A 3 -7.77 -6.24 -5.94
CA ALA A 3 -7.41 -5.54 -4.70
C ALA A 3 -7.69 -6.37 -3.43
N ILE A 4 -8.67 -7.27 -3.46
CA ILE A 4 -8.98 -8.15 -2.31
C ILE A 4 -7.89 -9.23 -2.19
N ALA A 5 -7.53 -9.86 -3.31
CA ALA A 5 -6.44 -10.83 -3.33
C ALA A 5 -5.11 -10.21 -2.87
N MET A 6 -4.80 -8.99 -3.31
CA MET A 6 -3.61 -8.26 -2.88
C MET A 6 -3.64 -7.94 -1.37
N PHE A 7 -4.80 -7.57 -0.84
CA PHE A 7 -4.98 -7.34 0.60
C PHE A 7 -4.73 -8.62 1.41
N ASP A 8 -5.26 -9.76 0.96
CA ASP A 8 -5.06 -11.04 1.63
C ASP A 8 -3.60 -11.50 1.57
N GLU A 9 -2.93 -11.30 0.42
CA GLU A 9 -1.49 -11.55 0.26
C GLU A 9 -0.67 -10.71 1.25
N LEU A 10 -0.86 -9.39 1.26
CA LEU A 10 -0.13 -8.48 2.14
C LEU A 10 -0.43 -8.76 3.63
N ARG A 11 -1.66 -9.14 3.95
CA ARG A 11 -2.04 -9.53 5.32
C ARG A 11 -1.34 -10.82 5.75
N SER A 12 -1.21 -11.80 4.86
CA SER A 12 -0.49 -13.06 5.13
C SER A 12 1.00 -12.83 5.41
N GLN A 13 1.58 -11.80 4.79
CA GLN A 13 2.97 -11.37 4.98
C GLN A 13 3.18 -10.60 6.30
N LYS A 14 2.12 -10.34 7.07
CA LYS A 14 2.17 -9.63 8.37
C LYS A 14 2.81 -8.23 8.26
N VAL A 15 2.51 -7.52 7.18
CA VAL A 15 2.96 -6.13 6.98
C VAL A 15 2.47 -5.25 8.15
N ARG A 16 3.39 -4.57 8.83
CA ARG A 16 3.11 -3.76 10.03
C ARG A 16 2.61 -2.35 9.67
N VAL A 17 1.43 -2.27 9.08
CA VAL A 17 0.70 -1.03 8.78
C VAL A 17 -0.75 -1.13 9.27
N SER A 18 -1.45 0.01 9.34
CA SER A 18 -2.86 0.00 9.71
C SER A 18 -3.69 -0.76 8.66
N THR A 19 -4.79 -1.37 9.07
CA THR A 19 -5.67 -2.11 8.14
C THR A 19 -6.21 -1.21 7.02
N MET A 20 -6.43 0.09 7.30
CA MET A 20 -6.92 1.03 6.29
C MET A 20 -5.82 1.37 5.28
N ASP A 21 -4.59 1.61 5.73
CA ASP A 21 -3.45 1.83 4.84
C ASP A 21 -3.16 0.60 3.98
N LEU A 22 -3.30 -0.60 4.56
CA LEU A 22 -3.15 -1.85 3.83
C LEU A 22 -4.17 -1.96 2.69
N ARG A 23 -5.43 -1.55 2.92
CA ARG A 23 -6.48 -1.51 1.88
C ARG A 23 -6.16 -0.50 0.79
N ILE A 24 -5.69 0.70 1.15
CA ILE A 24 -5.27 1.73 0.17
C ILE A 24 -4.13 1.20 -0.70
N ALA A 25 -3.10 0.63 -0.08
CA ALA A 25 -1.97 0.06 -0.80
C ALA A 25 -2.38 -1.10 -1.71
N SER A 26 -3.31 -1.95 -1.26
CA SER A 26 -3.83 -3.05 -2.06
C SER A 26 -4.54 -2.57 -3.32
N ILE A 27 -5.29 -1.47 -3.24
CA ILE A 27 -5.93 -0.84 -4.40
C ILE A 27 -4.86 -0.29 -5.36
N ALA A 28 -3.86 0.43 -4.83
CA ALA A 28 -2.81 1.03 -5.63
C ALA A 28 -2.00 -0.03 -6.40
N ILE A 29 -1.55 -1.08 -5.71
CA ILE A 29 -0.79 -2.19 -6.33
C ILE A 29 -1.66 -2.94 -7.35
N SER A 30 -2.94 -3.20 -7.06
CA SER A 30 -3.83 -3.92 -8.00
C SER A 30 -4.09 -3.18 -9.31
N ARG A 31 -3.71 -1.90 -9.40
CA ARG A 31 -3.97 -1.03 -10.55
C ARG A 31 -2.69 -0.39 -11.09
N ASP A 32 -1.52 -0.85 -10.63
CA ASP A 32 -0.22 -0.30 -10.97
C ASP A 32 -0.13 1.23 -10.78
N LEU A 33 -0.68 1.73 -9.68
CA LEU A 33 -0.72 3.17 -9.36
C LEU A 33 0.44 3.59 -8.45
N VAL A 34 0.82 4.86 -8.59
CA VAL A 34 1.67 5.58 -7.63
C VAL A 34 0.79 6.19 -6.54
N LEU A 35 1.07 5.89 -5.27
CA LEU A 35 0.35 6.47 -4.13
C LEU A 35 1.03 7.76 -3.67
N LEU A 36 0.36 8.90 -3.86
CA LEU A 36 0.80 10.17 -3.30
C LEU A 36 0.50 10.22 -1.79
N THR A 37 1.53 10.41 -0.97
CA THR A 37 1.36 10.43 0.49
C THR A 37 2.50 11.15 1.20
N ARG A 38 2.17 11.91 2.26
CA ARG A 38 3.17 12.39 3.23
C ARG A 38 3.54 11.35 4.28
N ASN A 39 2.79 10.24 4.36
CA ASN A 39 3.06 9.15 5.30
C ASN A 39 3.98 8.08 4.69
N VAL A 40 5.09 8.53 4.07
CA VAL A 40 6.06 7.63 3.42
C VAL A 40 6.59 6.58 4.39
N ARG A 41 6.77 6.96 5.67
CA ARG A 41 7.28 6.05 6.72
C ARG A 41 6.42 4.79 6.88
N ASP A 42 5.10 4.90 6.91
CA ASP A 42 4.26 3.71 7.08
C ASP A 42 4.07 2.96 5.76
N PHE A 43 3.85 3.67 4.66
CA PHE A 43 3.64 3.03 3.36
C PHE A 43 4.90 2.36 2.79
N SER A 44 6.10 2.81 3.15
CA SER A 44 7.37 2.15 2.79
C SER A 44 7.51 0.71 3.32
N LYS A 45 6.69 0.32 4.30
CA LYS A 45 6.65 -1.05 4.83
C LYS A 45 5.87 -2.00 3.91
N VAL A 46 5.08 -1.47 2.98
CA VAL A 46 4.26 -2.29 2.07
C VAL A 46 5.11 -2.66 0.85
N PRO A 47 5.38 -3.96 0.61
CA PRO A 47 6.17 -4.39 -0.53
C PRO A 47 5.44 -4.09 -1.85
N LYS A 48 6.23 -3.79 -2.90
CA LYS A 48 5.77 -3.48 -4.27
C LYS A 48 4.92 -2.20 -4.41
N LEU A 49 4.66 -1.47 -3.33
CA LEU A 49 3.97 -0.18 -3.39
C LEU A 49 4.94 0.92 -3.85
N VAL A 50 4.56 1.67 -4.89
CA VAL A 50 5.27 2.87 -5.31
C VAL A 50 4.60 4.08 -4.67
N THR A 51 5.39 4.92 -4.01
CA THR A 51 4.89 6.13 -3.36
C THR A 51 5.71 7.35 -3.75
N GLU A 52 5.05 8.51 -3.82
CA GLU A 52 5.70 9.80 -3.98
C GLU A 52 5.17 10.79 -2.93
N ASP A 53 6.00 11.75 -2.53
CA ASP A 53 5.61 12.91 -1.71
C ASP A 53 5.85 14.18 -2.53
N TRP A 54 4.78 14.94 -2.79
CA TRP A 54 4.81 16.17 -3.58
C TRP A 54 4.76 17.43 -2.71
N THR A 55 4.94 17.30 -1.40
CA THR A 55 4.93 18.44 -0.47
C THR A 55 6.33 18.96 -0.13
N VAL A 56 7.35 18.41 -0.79
CA VAL A 56 8.77 18.80 -0.72
C VAL A 56 9.18 19.68 -1.89
#